data_AF-A0A0D0GL14-F1
#
_entry.id   AF-A0A0D0GL14-F1
#
_cell.length_a   1.000
_cell.length_b   1.000
_cell.length_c   1.000
_cell.angle_alpha   90.00
_cell.angle_beta   90.00
_cell.angle_gamma   90.00
#
_symmetry.space_group_name_H-M   'P 1'
#
loop_
_entity.id
_entity.type
_entity.pdbx_description
1 polymer ?
#
loop_
_entity_poly.entity_id
_entity_poly.type
_entity_poly.pdbx_seq_one_letter_code
_entity_poly.pdbx_strand_id
1 'polypeptide(L)'
;MEHQTYQDAIAEYELKESEQSLLLYAHYGRAIYMGQALEQQTINMLAIDDIVKNKPESQDTYEAIWAKYDHSKKMVGIMTALLQEAYHISDVDMEELREVLAWRNNLAHRYFRFNDVLFASHGGRKRMIKDFVDFANSIRAVEEKLSVYIAAYNRGAGLSTESIAKLLAERKEEWKDKVIDDTYDSTVKYN
;
A
#
# COMPACT_ATOMS: atom_id res chain seq x y z
N MET A 1 -7.99 10.84 -5.19
CA MET A 1 -8.68 9.84 -6.03
C MET A 1 -10.04 9.55 -5.41
N GLU A 2 -11.12 9.81 -6.13
CA GLU A 2 -12.49 9.57 -5.66
C GLU A 2 -12.74 8.11 -5.25
N HIS A 3 -13.70 7.92 -4.34
CA HIS A 3 -14.20 6.62 -3.91
C HIS A 3 -14.98 6.00 -5.08
N GLN A 4 -14.40 4.97 -5.73
CA GLN A 4 -15.08 4.29 -6.82
C GLN A 4 -16.05 3.27 -6.22
N THR A 5 -17.33 3.39 -6.54
CA THR A 5 -18.30 2.36 -6.12
C THR A 5 -18.24 1.17 -7.07
N TYR A 6 -18.72 0.02 -6.59
CA TYR A 6 -18.90 -1.14 -7.45
C TYR A 6 -19.84 -0.84 -8.64
N GLN A 7 -20.86 0.01 -8.43
CA GLN A 7 -21.79 0.37 -9.51
C GLN A 7 -21.10 1.17 -10.60
N ASP A 8 -20.21 2.10 -10.26
CA ASP A 8 -19.43 2.87 -11.24
C ASP A 8 -18.50 1.94 -12.05
N ALA A 9 -17.83 1.01 -11.36
CA ALA A 9 -16.95 0.04 -11.99
C ALA A 9 -17.70 -0.88 -12.97
N ILE A 10 -18.89 -1.35 -12.60
CA ILE A 10 -19.70 -2.21 -13.48
C ILE A 10 -20.31 -1.42 -14.63
N ALA A 11 -20.75 -0.18 -14.42
CA ALA A 11 -21.27 0.64 -15.51
C ALA A 11 -20.21 0.82 -16.61
N GLU A 12 -18.97 1.12 -16.25
CA GLU A 12 -17.86 1.20 -17.21
C GLU A 12 -17.59 -0.15 -17.90
N TYR A 13 -17.58 -1.24 -17.13
CA TYR A 13 -17.34 -2.60 -17.62
C TYR A 13 -18.38 -3.07 -18.65
N GLU A 14 -19.66 -2.78 -18.41
CA GLU A 14 -20.74 -3.18 -19.33
C GLU A 14 -20.76 -2.34 -20.61
N LEU A 15 -20.31 -1.08 -20.55
CA LEU A 15 -20.27 -0.19 -21.72
C LEU A 15 -19.15 -0.54 -22.72
N LYS A 16 -18.09 -1.22 -22.26
CA LYS A 16 -16.87 -1.47 -23.04
C LYS A 16 -16.64 -2.96 -23.28
N GLU A 17 -17.56 -3.63 -23.98
CA GLU A 17 -17.54 -5.08 -24.21
C GLU A 17 -16.18 -5.61 -24.72
N SER A 18 -15.56 -4.93 -25.69
CA SER A 18 -14.26 -5.33 -26.25
C SER A 18 -13.07 -5.18 -25.29
N GLU A 19 -13.22 -4.42 -24.21
CA GLU A 19 -12.17 -4.11 -23.23
C GLU A 19 -12.42 -4.74 -21.86
N GLN A 20 -13.48 -5.53 -21.69
CA GLN A 20 -13.87 -6.09 -20.40
C GLN A 20 -12.72 -6.82 -19.66
N SER A 21 -11.92 -7.61 -20.38
CA SER A 21 -10.77 -8.27 -19.78
C SER A 21 -9.68 -7.28 -19.35
N LEU A 22 -9.45 -6.22 -20.13
CA LEU A 22 -8.50 -5.14 -19.77
C LEU A 22 -8.98 -4.38 -18.53
N LEU A 23 -10.27 -4.06 -18.45
CA LEU A 23 -10.85 -3.40 -17.29
C LEU A 23 -10.77 -4.25 -16.03
N LEU A 24 -11.00 -5.56 -16.14
CA LEU A 24 -10.78 -6.48 -15.02
C LEU A 24 -9.33 -6.43 -14.53
N TYR A 25 -8.35 -6.49 -15.45
CA TYR A 25 -6.94 -6.37 -15.08
C TYR A 25 -6.59 -4.99 -14.53
N ALA A 26 -7.23 -3.92 -15.00
CA ALA A 26 -7.04 -2.57 -14.46
C ALA A 26 -7.53 -2.46 -13.02
N HIS A 27 -8.70 -3.04 -12.70
CA HIS A 27 -9.20 -3.11 -11.33
C HIS A 27 -8.28 -3.94 -10.43
N TYR A 28 -7.81 -5.09 -10.91
CA TYR A 28 -6.83 -5.90 -10.19
C TYR A 28 -5.51 -5.14 -9.95
N GLY A 29 -4.97 -4.51 -10.99
CA GLY A 29 -3.71 -3.76 -10.91
C GLY A 29 -3.79 -2.61 -9.92
N ARG A 30 -4.91 -1.87 -9.93
CA ARG A 30 -5.19 -0.83 -8.93
C ARG A 30 -5.24 -1.40 -7.52
N ALA A 31 -5.99 -2.48 -7.32
CA ALA A 31 -6.10 -3.17 -6.03
C ALA A 31 -4.72 -3.60 -5.49
N ILE A 32 -3.92 -4.30 -6.30
CA ILE A 32 -2.58 -4.74 -5.91
C ILE A 32 -1.64 -3.58 -5.63
N TYR A 33 -1.62 -2.56 -6.49
CA TYR A 33 -0.80 -1.37 -6.27
C TYR A 33 -1.11 -0.71 -4.94
N MET A 34 -2.41 -0.50 -4.63
CA MET A 34 -2.83 0.07 -3.36
C MET A 34 -2.39 -0.82 -2.18
N GLY A 35 -2.50 -2.15 -2.30
CA GLY A 35 -2.04 -3.07 -1.28
C GLY A 35 -0.52 -3.05 -1.07
N GLN A 36 0.27 -2.85 -2.13
CA GLN A 36 1.72 -2.66 -2.04
C GLN A 36 2.09 -1.33 -1.39
N ALA A 37 1.34 -0.27 -1.70
CA ALA A 37 1.53 1.04 -1.06
C ALA A 37 1.26 0.97 0.45
N LEU A 38 0.20 0.27 0.87
CA LEU A 38 -0.10 0.05 2.28
C LEU A 38 1.00 -0.77 2.98
N GLU A 39 1.50 -1.84 2.36
CA GLU A 39 2.65 -2.58 2.91
C GLU A 39 3.85 -1.65 3.10
N GLN A 40 4.21 -0.88 2.08
CA GLN A 40 5.33 0.05 2.18
C GLN A 40 5.10 1.13 3.24
N GLN A 41 3.87 1.60 3.43
CA GLN A 41 3.54 2.53 4.50
C GLN A 41 3.84 1.93 5.87
N THR A 42 3.49 0.66 6.11
CA THR A 42 3.81 -0.01 7.39
C THR A 42 5.32 -0.14 7.60
N ILE A 43 6.10 -0.43 6.55
CA ILE A 43 7.57 -0.43 6.60
C ILE A 43 8.10 0.95 6.96
N ASN A 44 7.60 1.99 6.28
CA ASN A 44 8.04 3.36 6.49
C ASN A 44 7.77 3.81 7.93
N MET A 45 6.61 3.45 8.49
CA MET A 45 6.27 3.74 9.89
C MET A 45 7.29 3.12 10.86
N LEU A 46 7.64 1.85 10.68
CA LEU A 46 8.64 1.18 11.53
C LEU A 46 10.04 1.78 11.38
N ALA A 47 10.46 2.05 10.15
CA ALA A 47 11.75 2.68 9.90
C ALA A 47 11.84 4.08 10.53
N ILE A 48 10.76 4.87 10.44
CA ILE A 48 10.68 6.19 11.10
C ILE A 48 10.79 6.04 12.62
N ASP A 49 10.10 5.08 13.21
CA ASP A 49 10.20 4.82 14.65
C ASP A 49 11.62 4.45 15.08
N ASP A 50 12.28 3.58 14.31
CA ASP A 50 13.69 3.24 14.51
C ASP A 50 14.61 4.47 14.39
N ILE A 51 14.37 5.36 13.42
CA ILE A 51 15.15 6.59 13.25
C ILE A 51 14.97 7.52 14.45
N VAL A 52 13.73 7.71 14.92
CA VAL A 52 13.42 8.59 16.05
C VAL A 52 14.04 8.08 17.34
N LYS A 53 13.98 6.77 17.59
CA LYS A 53 14.55 6.13 18.79
C LYS A 53 16.07 6.11 18.78
N ASN A 54 16.68 5.72 17.65
CA ASN A 54 18.11 5.44 17.59
C ASN A 54 18.96 6.64 17.14
N LYS A 55 18.36 7.64 16.47
CA LYS A 55 19.04 8.86 15.98
C LYS A 55 20.36 8.54 15.26
N PRO A 56 20.32 7.84 14.10
CA PRO A 56 21.51 7.40 13.40
C PRO A 56 22.46 8.58 13.12
N GLU A 57 23.73 8.41 13.47
CA GLU A 57 24.76 9.48 13.37
C GLU A 57 25.48 9.47 12.02
N SER A 58 25.27 8.43 11.20
CA SER A 58 25.94 8.26 9.90
C SER A 58 24.98 7.76 8.81
N GLN A 59 25.36 7.96 7.54
CA GLN A 59 24.62 7.43 6.40
C GLN A 59 24.50 5.90 6.47
N ASP A 60 25.58 5.19 6.81
CA ASP A 60 25.58 3.72 6.93
C ASP A 60 24.57 3.22 7.98
N THR A 61 24.51 3.90 9.15
CA THR A 61 23.56 3.53 10.21
C THR A 61 22.12 3.87 9.85
N TYR A 62 21.92 4.92 9.04
CA TYR A 62 20.61 5.26 8.49
C TYR A 62 20.14 4.23 7.44
N GLU A 63 21.01 3.84 6.51
CA GLU A 63 20.69 2.83 5.47
C GLU A 63 20.46 1.45 6.08
N ALA A 64 21.20 1.09 7.14
CA ALA A 64 21.02 -0.15 7.86
C ALA A 64 19.62 -0.29 8.48
N ILE A 65 18.93 0.81 8.81
CA ILE A 65 17.54 0.77 9.29
C ILE A 65 16.62 0.25 8.19
N TRP A 66 16.74 0.77 6.97
CA TRP A 66 15.91 0.36 5.84
C TRP A 66 16.21 -1.07 5.40
N ALA A 67 17.48 -1.48 5.42
CA ALA A 67 17.90 -2.84 5.08
C ALA A 67 17.26 -3.92 5.98
N LYS A 68 16.92 -3.61 7.24
CA LYS A 68 16.18 -4.54 8.12
C LYS A 68 14.82 -4.93 7.54
N TYR A 69 14.19 -4.02 6.80
CA TYR A 69 12.82 -4.16 6.31
C TYR A 69 12.74 -4.54 4.82
N ASP A 70 13.82 -4.43 4.04
CA ASP A 70 13.85 -4.78 2.61
C ASP A 70 13.52 -6.26 2.32
N HIS A 71 13.90 -7.18 3.23
CA HIS A 71 13.64 -8.62 3.08
C HIS A 71 12.40 -9.10 3.86
N SER A 72 11.57 -8.19 4.36
CA SER A 72 10.50 -8.46 5.32
C SER A 72 9.28 -9.22 4.78
N LYS A 73 9.30 -9.72 3.53
CA LYS A 73 8.23 -10.54 2.91
C LYS A 73 7.77 -11.74 3.76
N LYS A 74 8.53 -12.14 4.79
CA LYS A 74 8.19 -13.22 5.72
C LYS A 74 7.59 -12.76 7.07
N MET A 75 7.30 -11.47 7.25
CA MET A 75 7.12 -10.87 8.58
C MET A 75 5.86 -10.00 8.77
N VAL A 76 4.78 -10.16 8.00
CA VAL A 76 3.52 -9.40 8.26
C VAL A 76 3.08 -9.49 9.73
N GLY A 77 3.20 -10.66 10.36
CA GLY A 77 2.88 -10.84 11.78
C GLY A 77 3.84 -10.11 12.73
N ILE A 78 5.16 -10.17 12.48
CA ILE A 78 6.17 -9.49 13.31
C ILE A 78 6.08 -7.98 13.14
N MET A 79 5.93 -7.51 11.90
CA MET A 79 5.80 -6.09 11.58
C MET A 79 4.56 -5.49 12.20
N THR A 80 3.41 -6.18 12.15
CA THR A 80 2.18 -5.66 12.77
C THR A 80 2.29 -5.60 14.28
N ALA A 81 3.00 -6.54 14.94
CA ALA A 81 3.27 -6.45 16.38
C ALA A 81 4.16 -5.25 16.73
N LEU A 82 5.28 -5.06 16.02
CA LEU A 82 6.18 -3.91 16.21
C LEU A 82 5.46 -2.58 15.94
N LEU A 83 4.62 -2.55 14.91
CA LEU A 83 3.87 -1.36 14.51
C LEU A 83 2.84 -0.99 15.57
N GLN A 84 2.15 -2.00 16.10
CA GLN A 84 1.16 -1.81 17.16
C GLN A 84 1.80 -1.22 18.42
N GLU A 85 2.97 -1.72 18.81
CA GLU A 85 3.73 -1.20 19.95
C GLU A 85 4.20 0.23 19.71
N ALA A 86 4.82 0.51 18.55
CA ALA A 86 5.42 1.79 18.23
C ALA A 86 4.40 2.93 18.12
N TYR A 87 3.24 2.68 17.52
CA TYR A 87 2.21 3.69 17.26
C TYR A 87 1.02 3.63 18.21
N HIS A 88 1.04 2.70 19.16
CA HIS A 88 -0.07 2.44 20.09
C HIS A 88 -1.42 2.26 19.37
N ILE A 89 -1.39 1.48 18.28
CA ILE A 89 -2.59 1.21 17.48
C ILE A 89 -3.53 0.29 18.26
N SER A 90 -4.84 0.61 18.23
CA SER A 90 -5.85 -0.21 18.90
C SER A 90 -5.88 -1.65 18.35
N ASP A 91 -6.25 -2.61 19.19
CA ASP A 91 -6.37 -4.02 18.75
C ASP A 91 -7.33 -4.18 17.58
N VAL A 92 -8.43 -3.41 17.58
CA VAL A 92 -9.45 -3.45 16.52
C VAL A 92 -8.86 -2.96 15.19
N ASP A 93 -8.22 -1.80 15.16
CA ASP A 93 -7.66 -1.25 13.92
C ASP A 93 -6.45 -2.07 13.44
N MET A 94 -5.70 -2.66 14.35
CA MET A 94 -4.58 -3.53 14.01
C MET A 94 -5.06 -4.85 13.39
N GLU A 95 -6.16 -5.42 13.89
CA GLU A 95 -6.73 -6.63 13.30
C GLU A 95 -7.24 -6.36 11.88
N GLU A 96 -7.94 -5.25 11.65
CA GLU A 96 -8.34 -4.85 10.30
C GLU A 96 -7.14 -4.69 9.35
N LEU A 97 -6.04 -4.08 9.82
CA LEU A 97 -4.81 -3.98 9.03
C LEU A 97 -4.25 -5.37 8.68
N ARG A 98 -4.23 -6.31 9.63
CA ARG A 98 -3.76 -7.69 9.40
C ARG A 98 -4.63 -8.41 8.36
N GLU A 99 -5.95 -8.26 8.44
CA GLU A 99 -6.88 -8.85 7.47
C GLU A 99 -6.63 -8.31 6.05
N VAL A 100 -6.47 -6.99 5.91
CA VAL A 100 -6.18 -6.36 4.62
C VAL A 100 -4.83 -6.81 4.05
N LEU A 101 -3.77 -6.87 4.88
CA LEU A 101 -2.45 -7.36 4.45
C LEU A 101 -2.48 -8.85 4.07
N ALA A 102 -3.25 -9.67 4.79
CA ALA A 102 -3.46 -11.07 4.45
C ALA A 102 -4.21 -11.24 3.13
N TRP A 103 -5.22 -10.41 2.87
CA TRP A 103 -5.95 -10.41 1.61
C TRP A 103 -5.05 -9.95 0.44
N ARG A 104 -4.22 -8.92 0.63
CA ARG A 104 -3.20 -8.51 -0.35
C ARG A 104 -2.31 -9.69 -0.77
N ASN A 105 -1.82 -10.45 0.21
CA ASN A 105 -1.00 -11.63 -0.06
C ASN A 105 -1.76 -12.72 -0.83
N ASN A 106 -3.06 -12.88 -0.57
CA ASN A 106 -3.90 -13.77 -1.36
C ASN A 106 -4.03 -13.27 -2.81
N LEU A 107 -4.34 -11.98 -3.01
CA LEU A 107 -4.46 -11.36 -4.33
C LEU A 107 -3.17 -11.53 -5.16
N ALA A 108 -2.01 -11.26 -4.56
CA ALA A 108 -0.73 -11.28 -5.25
C ALA A 108 -0.27 -12.69 -5.68
N HIS A 109 -0.64 -13.74 -4.92
CA HIS A 109 -0.05 -15.07 -5.10
C HIS A 109 -1.04 -16.16 -5.52
N ARG A 110 -2.32 -16.00 -5.20
CA ARG A 110 -3.28 -17.12 -5.21
C ARG A 110 -4.58 -16.80 -5.95
N TYR A 111 -5.01 -15.55 -5.96
CA TYR A 111 -6.40 -15.23 -6.31
C TYR A 111 -6.84 -15.71 -7.69
N PHE A 112 -6.12 -15.37 -8.77
CA PHE A 112 -6.49 -15.84 -10.11
C PHE A 112 -6.42 -17.37 -10.24
N ARG A 113 -5.46 -18.03 -9.59
CA ARG A 113 -5.31 -19.48 -9.62
C ARG A 113 -6.54 -20.22 -9.06
N PHE A 114 -7.20 -19.65 -8.06
CA PHE A 114 -8.37 -20.27 -7.43
C PHE A 114 -9.71 -19.73 -7.95
N ASN A 115 -9.69 -18.71 -8.82
CA ASN A 115 -10.88 -18.04 -9.35
C ASN A 115 -10.90 -18.04 -10.89
N ASP A 116 -10.18 -18.96 -11.54
CA ASP A 116 -10.11 -19.12 -12.98
C ASP A 116 -11.50 -19.36 -13.61
N VAL A 117 -12.34 -20.15 -12.93
CA VAL A 117 -13.74 -20.39 -13.34
C VAL A 117 -14.57 -19.10 -13.31
N LEU A 118 -14.32 -18.20 -12.36
CA LEU A 118 -15.00 -16.90 -12.34
C LEU A 118 -14.58 -16.06 -13.56
N PHE A 119 -13.29 -16.06 -13.89
CA PHE A 119 -12.77 -15.32 -15.04
C PHE A 119 -13.40 -15.78 -16.37
N ALA A 120 -13.75 -17.06 -16.50
CA ALA A 120 -14.32 -17.62 -17.72
C ALA A 120 -15.76 -17.17 -18.04
N SER A 121 -16.45 -16.50 -17.11
CA SER A 121 -17.86 -16.10 -17.29
C SER A 121 -18.07 -14.60 -17.10
N HIS A 122 -19.09 -14.04 -17.77
CA HIS A 122 -19.46 -12.64 -17.59
C HIS A 122 -19.78 -12.30 -16.12
N GLY A 123 -20.66 -13.09 -15.50
CA GLY A 123 -21.03 -12.90 -14.10
C GLY A 123 -19.85 -13.07 -13.13
N GLY A 124 -18.96 -14.02 -13.40
CA GLY A 124 -17.77 -14.24 -12.57
C GLY A 124 -16.75 -13.10 -12.69
N ARG A 125 -16.53 -12.53 -13.88
CA ARG A 125 -15.70 -11.33 -14.07
C ARG A 125 -16.25 -10.13 -13.30
N LYS A 126 -17.57 -9.91 -13.30
CA LYS A 126 -18.22 -8.87 -12.46
C LYS A 126 -18.03 -9.11 -10.97
N ARG A 127 -18.05 -10.37 -10.53
CA ARG A 127 -17.74 -10.73 -9.13
C ARG A 127 -16.28 -10.40 -8.79
N MET A 128 -15.34 -10.75 -9.66
CA MET A 128 -13.93 -10.43 -9.44
C MET A 128 -13.69 -8.92 -9.35
N ILE A 129 -14.34 -8.12 -10.20
CA ILE A 129 -14.29 -6.65 -10.12
C ILE A 129 -14.80 -6.16 -8.76
N LYS A 130 -15.89 -6.75 -8.25
CA LYS A 130 -16.40 -6.43 -6.92
C LYS A 130 -15.34 -6.68 -5.85
N ASP A 131 -14.72 -7.85 -5.86
CA ASP A 131 -13.71 -8.23 -4.88
C ASP A 131 -12.52 -7.25 -4.90
N PHE A 132 -12.09 -6.77 -6.09
CA PHE A 132 -11.02 -5.77 -6.20
C PHE A 132 -11.43 -4.37 -5.72
N VAL A 133 -12.66 -3.93 -6.02
CA VAL A 133 -13.18 -2.64 -5.56
C VAL A 133 -13.35 -2.64 -4.04
N ASP A 134 -13.92 -3.71 -3.49
CA ASP A 134 -14.08 -3.86 -2.05
C ASP A 134 -12.71 -3.83 -1.33
N PHE A 135 -11.71 -4.55 -1.86
CA PHE A 135 -10.35 -4.51 -1.31
C PHE A 135 -9.74 -3.11 -1.32
N ALA A 136 -9.86 -2.40 -2.44
CA ALA A 136 -9.36 -1.04 -2.57
C ALA A 136 -10.05 -0.08 -1.56
N ASN A 137 -11.32 -0.32 -1.25
CA ASN A 137 -12.06 0.46 -0.25
C ASN A 137 -11.64 0.09 1.19
N SER A 138 -11.40 -1.20 1.48
CA SER A 138 -10.85 -1.63 2.77
C SER A 138 -9.47 -1.02 3.04
N ILE A 139 -8.60 -0.94 2.02
CA ILE A 139 -7.30 -0.28 2.15
C ILE A 139 -7.48 1.19 2.56
N ARG A 140 -8.38 1.93 1.89
CA ARG A 140 -8.62 3.35 2.21
C ARG A 140 -9.10 3.54 3.64
N ALA A 141 -10.04 2.72 4.09
CA ALA A 141 -10.54 2.78 5.46
C ALA A 141 -9.41 2.57 6.48
N VAL A 142 -8.51 1.61 6.22
CA VAL A 142 -7.32 1.39 7.05
C VAL A 142 -6.33 2.55 6.95
N GLU A 143 -6.07 3.11 5.76
CA GLU A 143 -5.19 4.28 5.59
C GLU A 143 -5.70 5.51 6.35
N GLU A 144 -7.02 5.77 6.32
CA GLU A 144 -7.66 6.85 7.07
C GLU A 144 -7.44 6.69 8.58
N LYS A 145 -7.60 5.46 9.10
CA LYS A 145 -7.33 5.14 10.51
C LYS A 145 -5.85 5.31 10.85
N LEU A 146 -4.95 4.73 10.04
CA LEU A 146 -3.50 4.87 10.24
C LEU A 146 -3.04 6.32 10.21
N SER A 147 -3.68 7.18 9.40
CA SER A 147 -3.34 8.60 9.35
C SER A 147 -3.50 9.31 10.70
N VAL A 148 -4.46 8.88 11.52
CA VAL A 148 -4.69 9.42 12.87
C VAL A 148 -3.53 9.05 13.81
N TYR A 149 -3.11 7.78 13.78
CA TYR A 149 -1.98 7.28 14.56
C TYR A 149 -0.65 7.93 14.14
N ILE A 150 -0.42 8.05 12.82
CA ILE A 150 0.76 8.73 12.27
C ILE A 150 0.79 10.19 12.71
N ALA A 151 -0.34 10.90 12.64
CA ALA A 151 -0.42 12.28 13.06
C ALA A 151 -0.14 12.44 14.57
N ALA A 152 -0.64 11.53 15.40
CA ALA A 152 -0.35 11.52 16.84
C ALA A 152 1.15 11.28 17.12
N TYR A 153 1.74 10.27 16.46
CA TYR A 153 3.15 9.95 16.59
C TYR A 153 4.04 11.12 16.16
N ASN A 154 3.78 11.72 14.99
CA ASN A 154 4.56 12.84 14.46
C ASN A 154 4.55 14.04 15.40
N ARG A 155 3.40 14.35 16.02
CA ARG A 155 3.32 15.41 17.03
C ARG A 155 4.20 15.10 18.25
N GLY A 156 4.18 13.85 18.73
CA GLY A 156 5.05 13.40 19.83
C GLY A 156 6.54 13.46 19.49
N ALA A 157 6.91 13.21 18.22
CA ALA A 157 8.27 13.29 17.71
C ALA A 157 8.73 14.73 17.36
N GLY A 158 7.87 15.74 17.55
CA GLY A 158 8.21 17.15 17.26
C GLY A 158 8.13 17.53 15.77
N LEU A 159 7.48 16.72 14.93
CA LEU A 159 7.27 17.00 13.51
C LEU A 159 5.92 17.68 13.30
N SER A 160 5.95 18.95 12.87
CA SER A 160 4.72 19.68 12.53
C SER A 160 4.19 19.29 11.15
N THR A 161 2.87 19.39 10.97
CA THR A 161 2.21 19.12 9.68
C THR A 161 2.74 20.05 8.58
N GLU A 162 3.04 21.31 8.91
CA GLU A 162 3.62 22.29 7.98
C GLU A 162 5.01 21.88 7.52
N SER A 163 5.85 21.38 8.45
CA SER A 163 7.21 20.94 8.14
C SER A 163 7.20 19.74 7.19
N ILE A 164 6.30 18.77 7.46
CA ILE A 164 6.08 17.61 6.59
C ILE A 164 5.58 18.05 5.21
N ALA A 165 4.57 18.93 5.16
CA ALA A 165 4.01 19.43 3.91
C ALA A 165 5.06 20.16 3.04
N LYS A 166 5.94 20.95 3.68
CA LYS A 166 7.04 21.63 3.01
C LYS A 166 8.01 20.65 2.36
N LEU A 167 8.48 19.64 3.11
CA LEU A 167 9.40 18.62 2.61
C LEU A 167 8.79 17.80 1.46
N LEU A 168 7.49 17.48 1.56
CA LEU A 168 6.77 16.79 0.48
C LEU A 168 6.67 17.66 -0.79
N ALA A 169 6.43 18.96 -0.65
CA ALA A 169 6.37 19.88 -1.78
C ALA A 169 7.75 20.01 -2.46
N GLU A 170 8.82 20.17 -1.68
CA GLU A 170 10.20 20.21 -2.19
C GLU A 170 10.56 18.93 -2.96
N ARG A 171 10.24 17.77 -2.39
CA ARG A 171 10.47 16.47 -3.04
C ARG A 171 9.64 16.32 -4.31
N LYS A 172 8.39 16.78 -4.32
CA LYS A 172 7.53 16.72 -5.50
C LYS A 172 8.08 17.58 -6.64
N GLU A 173 8.57 18.78 -6.33
CA GLU A 173 9.16 19.68 -7.32
C GLU A 173 10.48 19.11 -7.87
N GLU A 174 11.32 18.52 -7.02
CA GLU A 174 12.58 17.85 -7.42
C GLU A 174 12.34 16.73 -8.45
N TRP A 175 11.21 16.02 -8.34
CA TRP A 175 10.90 14.85 -9.18
C TRP A 175 9.97 15.15 -10.36
N LYS A 176 9.38 16.34 -10.42
CA LYS A 176 8.36 16.71 -11.41
C LYS A 176 8.85 16.59 -12.85
N ASP A 177 10.10 16.98 -13.09
CA ASP A 177 10.69 17.04 -14.44
C ASP A 177 11.83 16.02 -14.63
N LYS A 178 12.04 15.11 -13.67
CA LYS A 178 13.05 14.05 -13.83
C LYS A 178 12.58 13.05 -14.88
N VAL A 179 13.25 13.07 -16.03
CA VAL A 179 13.04 12.07 -17.08
C VAL A 179 13.66 10.75 -16.62
N ILE A 180 12.81 9.75 -16.41
CA ILE A 180 13.23 8.35 -16.31
C ILE A 180 13.32 7.86 -17.76
N ASP A 181 14.53 7.68 -18.26
CA ASP A 181 14.76 7.14 -19.61
C ASP A 181 14.98 5.62 -19.57
N ASP A 182 15.23 5.03 -20.74
CA ASP A 182 15.40 3.59 -20.92
C ASP A 182 16.65 3.03 -20.20
N THR A 183 17.49 3.88 -19.59
CA THR A 183 18.63 3.46 -18.74
C THR A 183 18.20 3.15 -17.31
N TYR A 184 16.96 3.46 -16.92
CA TYR A 184 16.42 3.10 -15.62
C TYR A 184 16.17 1.60 -15.53
N ASP A 185 17.13 0.91 -14.93
CA ASP A 185 17.00 -0.52 -14.66
C ASP A 185 16.23 -0.77 -13.36
N SER A 186 14.93 -1.06 -13.52
CA SER A 186 14.04 -1.43 -12.41
C SER A 186 14.42 -2.76 -11.72
N THR A 187 15.32 -3.55 -12.29
CA THR A 187 15.74 -4.86 -11.76
C THR A 187 16.90 -4.78 -10.77
N VAL A 188 17.66 -3.68 -10.74
CA VAL A 188 18.82 -3.48 -9.84
C VAL A 188 18.44 -3.60 -8.36
N LYS A 189 17.20 -3.25 -8.00
CA LYS A 189 16.70 -3.31 -6.61
C LYS A 189 16.30 -4.71 -6.15
N TYR A 190 16.33 -5.71 -7.03
CA TYR A 190 15.87 -7.07 -6.75
C TYR A 190 16.99 -8.13 -6.84
N ASN A 191 18.24 -7.71 -7.08
CA ASN A 191 19.43 -8.57 -7.13
C ASN A 191 20.21 -8.54 -5.81
#